data_AF-A0A257QIR1-F1
#
_entry.id   AF-A0A257QIR1-F1
#
_cell.length_a   1.000
_cell.length_b   1.000
_cell.length_c   1.000
_cell.angle_alpha   90.00
_cell.angle_beta   90.00
_cell.angle_gamma   90.00
#
_symmetry.space_group_name_H-M   'P 1'
#
loop_
_entity.id
_entity.type
_entity.pdbx_description
1 polymer ?
#
loop_
_entity_poly.entity_id
_entity_poly.type
_entity_poly.pdbx_seq_one_letter_code
_entity_poly.pdbx_strand_id
1 'polypeptide(L)'
;MGRRSHTRTLGLWMNGAFVGTWQLNSYQDDILTYDTNWVASGQGRPLSLSLPITPGNMPQRGNHVRAYFENLLPDSQNIRDRLARRFKARST
;
A
#
# COMPACT_ATOMS: atom_id res chain seq x y z
N MET A 1 -28.59 9.50 -5.10
CA MET A 1 -27.93 8.23 -4.74
C MET A 1 -26.44 8.47 -4.56
N GLY A 2 -25.93 8.45 -3.33
CA GLY A 2 -24.50 8.61 -3.06
C GLY A 2 -23.74 7.36 -3.52
N ARG A 3 -22.84 7.53 -4.51
CA ARG A 3 -22.01 6.45 -5.03
C ARG A 3 -21.11 5.95 -3.90
N ARG A 4 -21.14 4.64 -3.59
CA ARG A 4 -20.26 4.05 -2.56
C ARG A 4 -18.81 4.38 -2.92
N SER A 5 -18.07 4.94 -1.97
CA SER A 5 -16.63 5.13 -2.09
C SER A 5 -15.98 3.77 -2.35
N HIS A 6 -15.26 3.64 -3.46
CA HIS A 6 -14.52 2.42 -3.81
C HIS A 6 -13.13 2.36 -3.16
N THR A 7 -12.82 3.30 -2.26
CA THR A 7 -11.54 3.34 -1.57
C THR A 7 -11.40 2.14 -0.64
N ARG A 8 -10.41 1.29 -0.90
CA ARG A 8 -10.05 0.15 -0.03
C ARG A 8 -8.80 0.53 0.73
N THR A 9 -8.74 0.22 2.02
CA THR A 9 -7.58 0.53 2.86
C THR A 9 -7.00 -0.76 3.42
N LEU A 10 -5.69 -0.91 3.34
CA LEU A 10 -4.92 -2.00 3.93
C LEU A 10 -4.01 -1.45 5.03
N GLY A 11 -4.05 -2.06 6.21
CA GLY A 11 -3.11 -1.77 7.29
C GLY A 11 -1.77 -2.45 7.04
N LEU A 12 -0.69 -1.71 7.22
CA LEU A 12 0.68 -2.17 7.05
C LEU A 12 1.30 -2.42 8.41
N TRP A 13 1.92 -3.59 8.56
CA TRP A 13 2.51 -4.03 9.81
C TRP A 13 3.92 -4.56 9.58
N MET A 14 4.80 -4.33 10.52
CA MET A 14 6.17 -4.84 10.49
C MET A 14 6.51 -5.39 11.87
N ASN A 15 6.66 -6.71 11.95
CA ASN A 15 7.03 -7.42 13.18
C ASN A 15 6.15 -7.05 14.39
N GLY A 16 4.84 -6.88 14.18
CA GLY A 16 3.87 -6.52 15.23
C GLY A 16 3.70 -5.02 15.47
N ALA A 17 4.52 -4.16 14.86
CA ALA A 17 4.33 -2.70 14.90
C ALA A 17 3.47 -2.24 13.72
N PHE A 18 2.52 -1.33 13.99
CA PHE A 18 1.73 -0.70 12.94
C PHE A 18 2.57 0.36 12.22
N VAL A 19 2.72 0.22 10.91
CA VAL A 19 3.59 1.07 10.08
C VAL A 19 2.79 2.19 9.42
N GLY A 20 1.52 1.94 9.08
CA GLY A 20 0.69 2.89 8.35
C GLY A 20 -0.39 2.21 7.52
N THR A 21 -0.91 2.95 6.54
CA THR A 21 -2.01 2.50 5.68
C THR A 21 -1.69 2.70 4.21
N TRP A 22 -2.07 1.71 3.39
CA TRP A 22 -2.13 1.82 1.94
C TRP A 22 -3.59 1.91 1.50
N GLN A 23 -3.96 3.01 0.86
CA GLN A 23 -5.28 3.24 0.29
C GLN A 23 -5.24 3.02 -1.22
N LEU A 24 -6.05 2.07 -1.70
CA LEU A 24 -6.26 1.82 -3.12
C LEU A 24 -7.46 2.61 -3.59
N ASN A 25 -7.26 3.46 -4.59
CA ASN A 25 -8.31 4.21 -5.24
C ASN A 25 -8.50 3.70 -6.67
N SER A 26 -9.75 3.43 -7.06
CA SER A 26 -10.05 2.93 -8.42
C SER A 26 -9.94 4.00 -9.51
N TYR A 27 -9.95 5.29 -9.14
CA TYR A 27 -9.95 6.42 -10.08
C TYR A 27 -8.83 7.43 -9.86
N GLN A 28 -8.08 7.30 -8.77
CA GLN A 28 -6.95 8.17 -8.45
C GLN A 28 -5.74 7.31 -8.09
N ASP A 29 -4.61 7.96 -7.91
CA ASP A 29 -3.40 7.31 -7.45
C ASP A 29 -3.57 6.65 -6.09
N ASP A 30 -2.85 5.54 -5.90
CA ASP A 30 -2.74 4.87 -4.62
C ASP A 30 -2.03 5.79 -3.61
N ILE A 31 -2.45 5.74 -2.34
CA ILE A 31 -1.94 6.61 -1.29
C ILE A 31 -1.30 5.77 -0.19
N LEU A 32 -0.07 6.08 0.17
CA LEU A 32 0.60 5.55 1.36
C LEU A 32 0.66 6.65 2.43
N THR A 33 0.25 6.31 3.65
CA THR A 33 0.41 7.16 4.83
C THR A 33 1.10 6.37 5.91
N TYR A 34 2.25 6.83 6.39
CA TYR A 34 2.89 6.21 7.55
C TYR A 34 2.14 6.61 8.83
N ASP A 35 2.11 5.73 9.81
CA ASP A 35 1.59 6.03 11.13
C ASP A 35 2.52 7.00 11.87
N THR A 36 1.96 7.96 12.59
CA THR A 36 2.76 8.94 13.33
C THR A 36 3.61 8.30 14.42
N ASN A 37 3.11 7.24 15.07
CA ASN A 37 3.90 6.52 16.08
C ASN A 37 5.02 5.72 15.44
N TRP A 38 4.82 5.18 14.23
CA TRP A 38 5.90 4.53 13.49
C TRP A 38 7.03 5.51 13.17
N VAL A 39 6.69 6.68 12.62
CA VAL A 39 7.64 7.73 12.27
C VAL A 39 8.41 8.24 13.49
N ALA A 40 7.73 8.38 14.64
CA ALA A 40 8.35 8.81 15.89
C ALA A 40 9.13 7.70 16.62
N SER A 41 8.96 6.43 16.23
CA SER A 41 9.60 5.32 16.93
C SER A 41 11.09 5.22 16.59
N GLY A 42 11.92 4.76 17.53
CA GLY A 42 13.33 4.49 17.27
C GLY A 42 13.60 3.36 16.27
N GLN A 43 12.57 2.58 15.91
CA GLN A 43 12.60 1.54 14.87
C GLN A 43 12.02 2.03 13.53
N GLY A 44 11.52 3.27 13.52
CA GLY A 44 10.85 3.90 12.40
C GLY A 44 11.78 4.02 11.21
N ARG A 45 11.37 3.42 10.09
CA ARG A 45 12.10 3.47 8.83
C ARG A 45 11.14 3.44 7.66
N PRO A 46 11.53 4.00 6.50
CA PRO A 46 10.72 3.88 5.29
C PRO A 46 10.60 2.42 4.85
N LEU A 47 9.47 2.08 4.19
CA LEU A 47 9.24 0.76 3.60
C LEU A 47 10.16 0.47 2.41
N SER A 48 10.57 1.53 1.71
CA SER A 48 11.50 1.50 0.57
C SER A 48 12.20 2.84 0.48
N LEU A 49 13.41 2.86 -0.11
CA LEU A 49 14.09 4.11 -0.46
C LEU A 49 13.28 4.97 -1.46
N SER A 50 12.43 4.34 -2.28
CA SER A 50 11.48 5.03 -3.17
C SER A 50 10.25 5.59 -2.45
N LEU A 51 10.08 5.27 -1.16
CA LEU A 51 8.95 5.70 -0.33
C LEU A 51 9.47 6.30 0.98
N PRO A 52 10.29 7.37 0.93
CA PRO A 52 10.89 7.95 2.14
C PRO A 52 9.81 8.50 3.07
N ILE A 53 10.08 8.58 4.37
CA ILE A 53 9.20 9.35 5.26
C ILE A 53 9.37 10.83 4.91
N THR A 54 8.28 11.49 4.50
CA THR A 54 8.30 12.89 4.05
C THR A 54 8.33 13.84 5.25
N PRO A 55 8.84 15.07 5.09
CA PRO A 55 8.72 16.11 6.11
C PRO A 55 7.25 16.30 6.52
N GLY A 56 6.98 16.29 7.82
CA GLY A 56 5.61 16.38 8.35
C GLY A 56 4.74 15.15 8.08
N ASN A 57 5.33 14.03 7.64
CA ASN A 57 4.64 12.78 7.33
C ASN A 57 3.47 12.96 6.34
N MET A 58 3.70 13.78 5.30
CA MET A 58 2.73 13.98 4.23
C MET A 58 2.46 12.66 3.47
N PRO A 59 1.18 12.32 3.21
CA PRO A 59 0.82 11.13 2.44
C PRO A 59 1.48 11.11 1.07
N GLN A 60 2.09 9.98 0.73
CA GLN A 60 2.71 9.77 -0.57
C GLN A 60 1.71 9.23 -1.57
N ARG A 61 1.83 9.65 -2.82
CA ARG A 61 0.91 9.29 -3.91
C ARG A 61 1.70 8.96 -5.18
N GLY A 62 1.01 8.28 -6.10
CA GLY A 62 1.48 8.08 -7.47
C GLY A 62 2.12 6.72 -7.71
N ASN A 63 2.76 6.62 -8.87
CA ASN A 63 3.25 5.34 -9.41
C ASN A 63 4.26 4.64 -8.51
N HIS A 64 5.05 5.37 -7.71
CA HIS A 64 6.04 4.76 -6.82
C HIS A 64 5.40 3.95 -5.69
N VAL A 65 4.25 4.38 -5.18
CA VAL A 65 3.47 3.63 -4.17
C VAL A 65 2.99 2.33 -4.79
N ARG A 66 2.33 2.40 -5.95
CA ARG A 66 1.84 1.22 -6.65
C ARG A 66 2.96 0.26 -7.03
N ALA A 67 4.05 0.76 -7.60
CA ALA A 67 5.19 -0.04 -8.02
C ALA A 67 5.82 -0.82 -6.85
N TYR A 68 5.92 -0.21 -5.66
CA TYR A 68 6.41 -0.91 -4.47
C TYR A 68 5.56 -2.14 -4.14
N PHE A 69 4.23 -1.99 -4.07
CA PHE A 69 3.34 -3.09 -3.73
C PHE A 69 3.21 -4.13 -4.85
N GLU A 70 3.23 -3.70 -6.11
CA GLU A 70 3.25 -4.61 -7.27
C GLU A 70 4.49 -5.51 -7.28
N ASN A 71 5.65 -4.97 -6.88
CA ASN A 71 6.90 -5.73 -6.77
C ASN A 71 6.92 -6.73 -5.60
N LEU A 72 5.91 -6.74 -4.73
CA LEU A 72 5.72 -7.79 -3.72
C LEU A 72 4.93 -8.99 -4.27
N LEU A 73 4.37 -8.86 -5.47
CA LEU A 73 3.61 -9.92 -6.12
C LEU A 73 4.51 -10.68 -7.11
N PRO A 74 4.17 -11.93 -7.47
CA PRO A 74 4.93 -12.68 -8.47
C PRO A 74 4.90 -12.01 -9.85
N ASP A 75 6.03 -11.97 -10.56
CA ASP A 75 6.10 -11.36 -11.91
C ASP A 75 5.31 -12.14 -12.97
N SER A 76 5.14 -13.46 -12.78
CA SER A 76 4.45 -14.31 -13.75
C SER A 76 2.94 -14.10 -13.71
N GLN A 77 2.37 -13.64 -14.83
CA GLN A 77 0.92 -13.48 -14.99
C GLN A 77 0.15 -14.78 -14.70
N ASN A 78 0.65 -15.92 -15.18
CA ASN A 78 0.02 -17.22 -14.93
C ASN A 78 -0.11 -17.54 -13.42
N ILE A 79 0.89 -17.14 -12.63
CA ILE A 79 0.87 -17.32 -11.17
C ILE A 79 -0.14 -16.35 -10.53
N ARG A 80 -0.17 -15.08 -10.98
CA ARG A 80 -1.14 -14.08 -10.52
C ARG A 80 -2.58 -14.51 -10.79
N ASP A 81 -2.88 -15.00 -11.99
CA ASP A 81 -4.23 -15.48 -12.37
C ASP A 81 -4.65 -16.70 -11.54
N ARG A 82 -3.71 -17.59 -11.22
CA ARG A 82 -3.97 -18.73 -10.34
C ARG A 82 -4.28 -18.28 -8.91
N LEU A 83 -3.54 -17.32 -8.37
CA LEU A 83 -3.81 -16.74 -7.05
C LEU A 83 -5.15 -16.02 -7.02
N ALA A 84 -5.45 -15.21 -8.04
CA ALA A 84 -6.72 -14.49 -8.16
C ALA A 84 -7.92 -15.45 -8.13
N ARG A 85 -7.87 -16.54 -8.91
CA ARG A 85 -8.91 -17.58 -8.88
C ARG A 85 -9.01 -18.28 -7.52
N ARG A 86 -7.88 -18.65 -6.91
CA ARG A 86 -7.85 -19.33 -5.61
C ARG A 86 -8.51 -18.52 -4.50
N PHE A 87 -8.24 -17.22 -4.46
CA PHE A 87 -8.75 -16.32 -3.42
C PHE A 87 -10.00 -15.53 -3.84
N LYS A 88 -10.55 -15.82 -5.02
CA LYS A 88 -11.67 -15.07 -5.63
C LYS A 88 -11.41 -13.56 -5.67
N ALA A 89 -10.16 -13.18 -5.86
CA ALA A 89 -9.76 -11.79 -6.00
C ALA A 89 -10.01 -11.31 -7.43
N ARG A 90 -10.21 -10.00 -7.59
CA ARG A 90 -10.21 -9.40 -8.93
C ARG A 90 -8.81 -9.54 -9.51
N SER A 91 -8.70 -9.98 -10.76
CA SER A 91 -7.42 -9.94 -11.46
C SER A 91 -6.94 -8.50 -11.55
N THR A 92 -5.70 -8.27 -11.15
CA THR A 92 -4.93 -7.06 -11.45
C THR A 92 -4.51 -7.06 -12.90
#